data_AF-A0A8J4YJX1-F1
#
_entry.id   AF-A0A8J4YJX1-F1
#
_cell.length_a   1.000
_cell.length_b   1.000
_cell.length_c   1.000
_cell.angle_alpha   90.00
_cell.angle_beta   90.00
_cell.angle_gamma   90.00
#
_symmetry.space_group_name_H-M   'P 1'
#
loop_
_entity.id
_entity.type
_entity.pdbx_description
1 polymer ?
#
loop_
_entity_poly.entity_id
_entity_poly.type
_entity_poly.pdbx_seq_one_letter_code
_entity_poly.pdbx_strand_id
1 'polypeptide(L)'
;MSNLTVTNNQDFTIGGLTGAAVVTGGEVLSWRTPDHCSTLQTELVAIERALQIALGRQEEVVVNHTDSMSALQVLRQLRIPMDNVQLTTAILRHIQGLAAQWRCVRFNWVPSHIGLRGNEAADEAAREATRHPAVALTVLPSIHGAKVLARRAAVCAAGQQYRQLVQTSRQAAWHKQATNNNEPLRPAQQLSRAEEVVLHRLRLGYGSLEELRDGFVERPCEHCPHIAPHPLTHYLLSCPATERLRQRVGPLENAAALVGQFQKNLPSCWRWCVPPHPPDEH
;
A
#
# COMPACT_ATOMS: atom_id res chain seq x y z
N MET A 1 8.96 44.52 -12.51
CA MET A 1 8.64 43.49 -11.50
C MET A 1 8.06 42.31 -12.24
N SER A 2 8.79 41.19 -12.36
CA SER A 2 8.23 39.93 -12.85
C SER A 2 7.77 39.12 -11.63
N ASN A 3 6.45 39.02 -11.46
CA ASN A 3 5.83 38.21 -10.41
C ASN A 3 5.64 36.80 -10.98
N LEU A 4 6.45 35.84 -10.52
CA LEU A 4 6.28 34.42 -10.80
C LEU A 4 5.47 33.82 -9.66
N THR A 5 4.32 33.22 -9.97
CA THR A 5 3.50 32.50 -8.98
C THR A 5 3.58 31.00 -9.25
N VAL A 6 3.96 30.24 -8.22
CA VAL A 6 4.23 28.80 -8.23
C VAL A 6 3.38 28.14 -7.16
N THR A 7 2.37 27.37 -7.57
CA THR A 7 1.42 26.83 -6.60
C THR A 7 0.94 25.44 -7.02
N ASN A 8 0.37 24.74 -6.06
CA ASN A 8 0.11 23.30 -6.10
C ASN A 8 -1.37 23.00 -5.88
N ASN A 9 -1.89 22.06 -6.68
CA ASN A 9 -3.09 21.33 -6.34
C ASN A 9 -2.87 19.83 -6.54
N GLN A 10 -2.75 19.10 -5.43
CA GLN A 10 -2.86 17.64 -5.43
C GLN A 10 -4.32 17.26 -5.18
N ASP A 11 -5.10 17.09 -6.24
CA ASP A 11 -6.25 16.22 -6.16
C ASP A 11 -5.74 14.78 -6.08
N PHE A 12 -5.95 14.14 -4.92
CA PHE A 12 -5.82 12.69 -4.74
C PHE A 12 -6.87 11.98 -5.61
N THR A 13 -6.74 12.05 -6.93
CA THR A 13 -7.48 11.21 -7.86
C THR A 13 -6.80 9.85 -7.94
N ILE A 14 -7.63 8.82 -8.13
CA ILE A 14 -7.37 7.40 -7.89
C ILE A 14 -6.18 6.82 -8.72
N GLY A 15 -5.55 7.60 -9.61
CA GLY A 15 -4.39 7.22 -10.41
C GLY A 15 -3.02 7.73 -9.93
N GLY A 16 -2.96 8.64 -8.94
CA GLY A 16 -1.69 9.23 -8.48
C GLY A 16 -0.96 10.05 -9.55
N LEU A 17 -1.68 10.62 -10.49
CA LEU A 17 -1.16 11.52 -11.53
C LEU A 17 -0.78 12.86 -10.91
N THR A 18 0.31 13.46 -11.38
CA THR A 18 0.81 14.73 -10.82
C THR A 18 1.24 15.70 -11.90
N GLY A 19 1.17 16.99 -11.58
CA GLY A 19 1.52 18.10 -12.45
C GLY A 19 2.17 19.23 -11.68
N ALA A 20 2.77 20.16 -12.40
CA ALA A 20 3.39 21.38 -11.87
C ALA A 20 3.10 22.54 -12.83
N ALA A 21 2.94 23.75 -12.32
CA ALA A 21 2.66 24.92 -13.14
C ALA A 21 3.34 26.19 -12.61
N VAL A 22 3.50 27.15 -13.52
CA VAL A 22 4.09 28.47 -13.26
C VAL A 22 3.26 29.51 -14.00
N VAL A 23 2.90 30.59 -13.30
CA VAL A 23 2.24 31.75 -13.90
C VAL A 23 3.22 32.92 -13.90
N THR A 24 3.43 33.54 -15.07
CA THR A 24 4.37 34.65 -15.21
C THR A 24 4.05 35.55 -16.38
N GLY A 25 4.02 36.87 -16.16
CA GLY A 25 3.76 37.84 -17.23
C GLY A 25 2.42 37.67 -17.96
N GLY A 26 1.43 37.05 -17.30
CA GLY A 26 0.13 36.72 -17.91
C GLY A 26 0.09 35.38 -18.64
N GLU A 27 1.24 34.69 -18.77
CA GLU A 27 1.32 33.35 -19.33
C GLU A 27 1.18 32.30 -18.24
N VAL A 28 0.53 31.18 -18.58
CA VAL A 28 0.37 30.01 -17.72
C VAL A 28 1.08 28.85 -18.39
N LEU A 29 2.09 28.31 -17.73
CA LEU A 29 2.89 27.19 -18.22
C LEU A 29 2.71 26.03 -17.26
N SER A 30 2.42 24.85 -17.79
CA SER A 30 2.16 23.65 -16.98
C SER A 30 2.80 22.42 -17.59
N TRP A 31 3.22 21.49 -16.73
CA TRP A 31 3.89 20.28 -17.12
C TRP A 31 3.37 19.08 -16.34
N ARG A 32 3.12 17.98 -17.05
CA ARG A 32 2.84 16.68 -16.43
C ARG A 32 4.13 16.11 -15.87
N THR A 33 4.16 15.84 -14.57
CA THR A 33 5.28 15.17 -13.89
C THR A 33 5.09 13.65 -13.91
N PRO A 34 6.12 12.86 -13.54
CA PRO A 34 5.96 11.41 -13.38
C PRO A 34 4.90 11.08 -12.34
N ASP A 35 4.20 9.97 -12.52
CA ASP A 35 3.16 9.54 -11.59
C ASP A 35 3.76 9.32 -10.18
N HIS A 36 2.94 9.55 -9.17
CA HIS A 36 3.27 9.38 -7.75
C HIS A 36 4.39 10.31 -7.23
N CYS A 37 4.61 11.47 -7.86
CA CYS A 37 5.43 12.52 -7.24
C CYS A 37 4.79 12.97 -5.92
N SER A 38 5.61 13.21 -4.89
CA SER A 38 5.12 13.84 -3.67
C SER A 38 4.77 15.31 -3.91
N THR A 39 3.96 15.89 -3.03
CA THR A 39 3.61 17.32 -3.07
C THR A 39 4.87 18.18 -3.09
N LEU A 40 5.83 17.87 -2.22
CA LEU A 40 7.11 18.57 -2.19
C LEU A 40 7.87 18.49 -3.53
N GLN A 41 7.79 17.37 -4.25
CA GLN A 41 8.47 17.23 -5.54
C GLN A 41 7.85 18.10 -6.62
N THR A 42 6.52 18.14 -6.73
CA THR A 42 5.82 18.99 -7.71
C THR A 42 6.10 20.47 -7.46
N GLU A 43 6.22 20.85 -6.19
CA GLU A 43 6.51 22.23 -5.76
C GLU A 43 7.95 22.64 -6.10
N LEU A 44 8.92 21.78 -5.79
CA LEU A 44 10.30 22.01 -6.18
C LEU A 44 10.46 22.06 -7.71
N VAL A 45 9.71 21.23 -8.45
CA VAL A 45 9.69 21.28 -9.92
C VAL A 45 9.16 22.63 -10.42
N ALA A 46 8.06 23.13 -9.87
CA ALA A 46 7.50 24.40 -10.29
C ALA A 46 8.46 25.57 -9.97
N ILE A 47 9.14 25.55 -8.81
CA ILE A 47 10.19 26.52 -8.48
C ILE A 47 11.37 26.41 -9.46
N GLU A 48 11.82 25.21 -9.77
CA GLU A 48 12.90 24.95 -10.72
C GLU A 48 12.56 25.53 -12.11
N ARG A 49 11.35 25.27 -12.60
CA ARG A 49 10.87 25.79 -13.90
C ARG A 49 10.74 27.30 -13.90
N ALA A 50 10.21 27.89 -12.82
CA ALA A 50 10.09 29.35 -12.69
C ALA A 50 11.46 30.04 -12.80
N LEU A 51 12.49 29.48 -12.14
CA LEU A 51 13.85 30.01 -12.20
C LEU A 51 14.51 29.76 -13.56
N GLN A 52 14.26 28.59 -14.17
CA GLN A 52 14.72 28.30 -15.52
C GLN A 52 14.16 29.30 -16.54
N ILE A 53 12.87 29.63 -16.45
CA ILE A 53 12.25 30.66 -17.29
C ILE A 53 12.88 32.02 -17.02
N ALA A 54 13.11 32.36 -15.76
CA ALA A 54 13.70 33.65 -15.38
C ALA A 54 15.10 33.86 -15.97
N LEU A 55 15.92 32.80 -16.13
CA LEU A 55 17.23 32.87 -16.79
C LEU A 55 17.16 33.38 -18.24
N GLY A 56 16.05 33.12 -18.93
CA GLY A 56 15.80 33.61 -20.30
C GLY A 56 15.22 35.03 -20.38
N ARG A 57 14.96 35.67 -19.23
CA ARG A 57 14.39 37.02 -19.15
C ARG A 57 15.39 38.05 -18.62
N GLN A 58 15.07 39.32 -18.77
CA GLN A 58 15.98 40.43 -18.46
C GLN A 58 15.70 41.14 -17.12
N GLU A 59 14.70 40.71 -16.34
CA GLU A 59 14.37 41.44 -15.10
C GLU A 59 15.46 41.27 -14.03
N GLU A 60 15.92 42.39 -13.47
CA GLU A 60 16.97 42.44 -12.43
C GLU A 60 16.55 41.76 -11.12
N VAL A 61 15.24 41.75 -10.82
CA VAL A 61 14.69 41.15 -9.61
C VAL A 61 13.65 40.11 -9.99
N VAL A 62 13.91 38.86 -9.60
CA VAL A 62 13.03 37.70 -9.78
C VAL A 62 12.36 37.41 -8.45
N VAL A 63 11.04 37.54 -8.40
CA VAL A 63 10.24 37.24 -7.21
C VAL A 63 9.40 36.00 -7.46
N ASN A 64 9.67 34.94 -6.70
CA ASN A 64 8.93 33.69 -6.73
C ASN A 64 7.96 33.64 -5.54
N HIS A 65 6.66 33.66 -5.83
CA HIS A 65 5.59 33.49 -4.86
C HIS A 65 5.17 32.02 -4.83
N THR A 66 5.25 31.39 -3.66
CA THR A 66 4.83 29.99 -3.49
C THR A 66 4.08 29.80 -2.19
N ASP A 67 3.07 28.94 -2.19
CA ASP A 67 2.37 28.50 -0.98
C ASP A 67 3.03 27.31 -0.29
N SER A 68 4.09 26.77 -0.89
CA SER A 68 4.84 25.63 -0.39
C SER A 68 5.86 25.99 0.68
N MET A 69 5.40 26.05 1.94
CA MET A 69 6.31 26.23 3.08
C MET A 69 7.36 25.12 3.15
N SER A 70 7.01 23.89 2.80
CA SER A 70 7.93 22.74 2.80
C SER A 70 9.05 22.89 1.76
N ALA A 71 8.74 23.37 0.55
CA ALA A 71 9.75 23.64 -0.46
C ALA A 71 10.72 24.75 -0.01
N LEU A 72 10.20 25.83 0.56
CA LEU A 72 11.02 26.92 1.11
C LEU A 72 11.92 26.45 2.25
N GLN A 73 11.42 25.58 3.13
CA GLN A 73 12.22 24.98 4.20
C GLN A 73 13.37 24.15 3.65
N VAL A 74 13.15 23.35 2.60
CA VAL A 74 14.21 22.59 1.93
C VAL A 74 15.27 23.52 1.33
N LEU A 75 14.85 24.58 0.63
CA LEU A 75 15.76 25.52 -0.01
C LEU A 75 16.53 26.40 0.99
N ARG A 76 15.99 26.62 2.19
CA ARG A 76 16.65 27.38 3.26
C ARG A 76 17.74 26.59 3.99
N GLN A 77 17.74 25.26 3.89
CA GLN A 77 18.74 24.44 4.56
C GLN A 77 20.12 24.62 3.92
N LEU A 78 21.14 24.83 4.76
CA LEU A 78 22.54 24.96 4.32
C LEU A 78 23.18 23.62 3.93
N ARG A 79 22.45 22.51 4.10
CA ARG A 79 22.90 21.15 3.78
C ARG A 79 22.08 20.62 2.62
N ILE A 80 22.74 19.89 1.72
CA ILE A 80 22.06 19.18 0.64
C ILE A 80 21.12 18.16 1.30
N PRO A 81 19.81 18.15 0.95
CA PRO A 81 18.86 17.22 1.52
C PRO A 81 19.20 15.78 1.11
N MET A 82 18.86 14.79 1.94
CA MET A 82 19.03 13.38 1.57
C MET A 82 18.10 12.94 0.44
N ASP A 83 17.00 13.66 0.25
CA ASP A 83 15.96 13.40 -0.75
C ASP A 83 15.80 14.62 -1.67
N ASN A 84 15.30 14.42 -2.89
CA ASN A 84 15.15 15.50 -3.90
C ASN A 84 16.46 16.27 -4.22
N VAL A 85 17.62 15.62 -4.06
CA VAL A 85 18.96 16.21 -4.28
C VAL A 85 19.08 16.85 -5.67
N GLN A 86 18.61 16.16 -6.72
CA GLN A 86 18.72 16.63 -8.10
C GLN A 86 17.93 17.92 -8.33
N LEU A 87 16.67 17.97 -7.85
CA LEU A 87 15.81 19.16 -7.95
C LEU A 87 16.40 20.33 -7.16
N THR A 88 16.81 20.07 -5.92
CA THR A 88 17.40 21.10 -5.05
C THR A 88 18.69 21.66 -5.65
N THR A 89 19.57 20.79 -6.15
CA THR A 89 20.80 21.20 -6.83
C THR A 89 20.52 22.00 -8.10
N ALA A 90 19.50 21.62 -8.88
CA ALA A 90 19.11 22.37 -10.08
C ALA A 90 18.60 23.77 -9.74
N ILE A 91 17.75 23.90 -8.72
CA ILE A 91 17.26 25.19 -8.21
C ILE A 91 18.42 26.07 -7.78
N LEU A 92 19.34 25.56 -6.96
CA LEU A 92 20.51 26.31 -6.49
C LEU A 92 21.41 26.75 -7.65
N ARG A 93 21.58 25.91 -8.68
CA ARG A 93 22.33 26.25 -9.89
C ARG A 93 21.68 27.39 -10.66
N HIS A 94 20.35 27.39 -10.80
CA HIS A 94 19.64 28.49 -11.46
C HIS A 94 19.74 29.80 -10.66
N ILE A 95 19.64 29.74 -9.32
CA ILE A 95 19.86 30.90 -8.44
C ILE A 95 21.28 31.45 -8.62
N GLN A 96 22.30 30.58 -8.65
CA GLN A 96 23.69 30.98 -8.90
C GLN A 96 23.87 31.61 -10.28
N GLY A 97 23.23 31.05 -11.32
CA GLY A 97 23.25 31.61 -12.67
C GLY A 97 22.64 33.00 -12.75
N LEU A 98 21.52 33.22 -12.06
CA LEU A 98 20.90 34.55 -11.94
C LEU A 98 21.80 35.52 -11.17
N ALA A 99 22.41 35.07 -10.07
CA ALA A 99 23.33 35.90 -9.28
C ALA A 99 24.59 36.30 -10.06
N ALA A 100 25.11 35.41 -10.91
CA ALA A 100 26.23 35.72 -11.81
C ALA A 100 25.91 36.80 -12.86
N GLN A 101 24.61 37.00 -13.15
CA GLN A 101 24.10 38.09 -13.98
C GLN A 101 23.77 39.35 -13.17
N TRP A 102 24.17 39.42 -11.90
CA TRP A 102 23.82 40.50 -10.95
C TRP A 102 22.33 40.62 -10.66
N ARG A 103 21.57 39.53 -10.80
CA ARG A 103 20.12 39.50 -10.59
C ARG A 103 19.78 38.96 -9.21
N CYS A 104 18.79 39.55 -8.56
CA CYS A 104 18.35 39.18 -7.23
C CYS A 104 17.16 38.21 -7.30
N VAL A 105 17.25 37.06 -6.62
CA VAL A 105 16.14 36.12 -6.45
C VAL A 105 15.55 36.27 -5.06
N ARG A 106 14.22 36.41 -4.97
CA ARG A 106 13.47 36.46 -3.71
C ARG A 106 12.37 35.43 -3.70
N PHE A 107 12.18 34.79 -2.55
CA PHE A 107 11.08 33.85 -2.31
C PHE A 107 10.10 34.46 -1.33
N ASN A 108 8.83 34.49 -1.71
CA ASN A 108 7.73 34.94 -0.87
C ASN A 108 6.79 33.77 -0.61
N TRP A 109 6.60 33.44 0.67
CA TRP A 109 5.54 32.52 1.04
C TRP A 109 4.20 33.23 0.98
N VAL A 110 3.22 32.64 0.30
CA VAL A 110 1.84 33.12 0.26
C VAL A 110 0.91 32.06 0.85
N PRO A 111 -0.17 32.41 1.55
CA PRO A 111 -1.13 31.42 2.00
C PRO A 111 -1.84 30.79 0.78
N SER A 112 -2.14 29.50 0.88
CA SER A 112 -2.93 28.82 -0.15
C SER A 112 -4.42 29.22 -0.06
N HIS A 113 -5.13 29.17 -1.18
CA HIS A 113 -6.59 29.34 -1.28
C HIS A 113 -7.19 30.64 -0.71
N ILE A 114 -6.46 31.77 -0.78
CA ILE A 114 -6.95 33.07 -0.30
C ILE A 114 -7.47 34.01 -1.42
N GLY A 115 -7.83 33.50 -2.60
CA GLY A 115 -8.34 34.38 -3.68
C GLY A 115 -7.26 35.03 -4.55
N LEU A 116 -5.99 34.63 -4.42
CA LEU A 116 -4.90 35.17 -5.24
C LEU A 116 -5.01 34.57 -6.65
N ARG A 117 -5.52 35.35 -7.60
CA ARG A 117 -5.74 34.91 -9.00
C ARG A 117 -4.56 34.17 -9.64
N GLY A 118 -3.33 34.61 -9.40
CA GLY A 118 -2.13 33.96 -9.94
C GLY A 118 -1.85 32.58 -9.32
N ASN A 119 -2.19 32.40 -8.04
CA ASN A 119 -2.12 31.12 -7.34
C ASN A 119 -3.19 30.18 -7.90
N GLU A 120 -4.44 30.61 -7.90
CA GLU A 120 -5.55 29.80 -8.40
C GLU A 120 -5.38 29.37 -9.87
N ALA A 121 -4.81 30.25 -10.69
CA ALA A 121 -4.50 29.92 -12.09
C ALA A 121 -3.37 28.87 -12.22
N ALA A 122 -2.35 28.92 -11.36
CA ALA A 122 -1.29 27.90 -11.33
C ALA A 122 -1.83 26.56 -10.82
N ASP A 123 -2.65 26.56 -9.77
CA ASP A 123 -3.29 25.36 -9.21
C ASP A 123 -4.15 24.65 -10.26
N GLU A 124 -5.00 25.41 -10.95
CA GLU A 124 -5.87 24.88 -11.99
C GLU A 124 -5.05 24.33 -13.18
N ALA A 125 -3.99 25.03 -13.58
CA ALA A 125 -3.13 24.57 -14.67
C ALA A 125 -2.31 23.31 -14.29
N ALA A 126 -1.86 23.21 -13.04
CA ALA A 126 -1.20 22.00 -12.55
C ALA A 126 -2.14 20.80 -12.55
N ARG A 127 -3.42 21.03 -12.18
CA ARG A 127 -4.48 20.02 -12.21
C ARG A 127 -4.80 19.58 -13.63
N GLU A 128 -4.97 20.52 -14.57
CA GLU A 128 -5.20 20.19 -15.98
C GLU A 128 -4.01 19.46 -16.61
N ALA A 129 -2.78 19.79 -16.22
CA ALA A 129 -1.59 19.09 -16.69
C ALA A 129 -1.58 17.59 -16.36
N THR A 130 -2.25 17.16 -15.27
CA THR A 130 -2.39 15.73 -14.94
C THR A 130 -3.16 14.94 -16.00
N ARG A 131 -4.00 15.61 -16.79
CA ARG A 131 -4.83 15.00 -17.84
C ARG A 131 -4.05 14.74 -19.13
N HIS A 132 -2.85 15.30 -19.26
CA HIS A 132 -2.03 15.00 -20.43
C HIS A 132 -1.59 13.53 -20.43
N PRO A 133 -1.57 12.86 -21.61
CA PRO A 133 -1.20 11.45 -21.69
C PRO A 133 0.31 11.22 -21.50
N ALA A 134 1.15 12.17 -21.89
CA ALA A 134 2.60 12.03 -21.88
C ALA A 134 3.23 12.81 -20.72
N VAL A 135 4.15 12.16 -20.00
CA VAL A 135 5.02 12.81 -19.00
C VAL A 135 5.92 13.81 -19.72
N ALA A 136 5.85 15.08 -19.33
CA ALA A 136 6.64 16.14 -19.93
C ALA A 136 8.02 16.31 -19.26
N LEU A 137 8.14 15.92 -17.98
CA LEU A 137 9.34 16.13 -17.17
C LEU A 137 9.90 14.84 -16.59
N THR A 138 11.23 14.71 -16.60
CA THR A 138 11.92 13.65 -15.88
C THR A 138 12.23 14.10 -14.46
N VAL A 139 11.54 13.51 -13.48
CA VAL A 139 11.77 13.72 -12.05
C VAL A 139 12.11 12.38 -11.42
N LEU A 140 13.26 12.29 -10.74
CA LEU A 140 13.61 11.07 -10.02
C LEU A 140 12.62 10.87 -8.85
N PRO A 141 12.19 9.63 -8.57
CA PRO A 141 11.33 9.36 -7.43
C PRO A 141 12.04 9.77 -6.15
N SER A 142 11.29 10.37 -5.23
CA SER A 142 11.78 10.61 -3.87
C SER A 142 12.13 9.28 -3.20
N ILE A 143 12.97 9.29 -2.17
CA ILE A 143 13.27 8.08 -1.37
C ILE A 143 11.97 7.47 -0.86
N HIS A 144 11.04 8.31 -0.39
CA HIS A 144 9.72 7.86 0.03
C HIS A 144 8.93 7.25 -1.14
N GLY A 145 8.85 7.94 -2.27
CA GLY A 145 8.17 7.45 -3.48
C GLY A 145 8.74 6.10 -3.95
N ALA A 146 10.07 5.97 -4.00
CA ALA A 146 10.75 4.73 -4.37
C ALA A 146 10.41 3.57 -3.42
N LYS A 147 10.38 3.82 -2.10
CA LYS A 147 9.96 2.81 -1.10
C LYS A 147 8.50 2.38 -1.30
N VAL A 148 7.60 3.33 -1.55
CA VAL A 148 6.18 3.05 -1.80
C VAL A 148 6.01 2.23 -3.08
N LEU A 149 6.69 2.62 -4.16
CA LEU A 149 6.66 1.88 -5.43
C LEU A 149 7.21 0.46 -5.27
N ALA A 150 8.36 0.31 -4.62
CA ALA A 150 8.95 -1.00 -4.34
C ALA A 150 8.00 -1.88 -3.51
N ARG A 151 7.35 -1.32 -2.48
CA ARG A 151 6.37 -2.04 -1.67
C ARG A 151 5.14 -2.46 -2.48
N ARG A 152 4.60 -1.57 -3.33
CA ARG A 152 3.47 -1.88 -4.22
C ARG A 152 3.83 -2.98 -5.22
N ALA A 153 5.02 -2.90 -5.82
CA ALA A 153 5.52 -3.92 -6.73
C ALA A 153 5.68 -5.27 -6.03
N ALA A 154 6.26 -5.29 -4.82
CA ALA A 154 6.40 -6.50 -4.02
C ALA A 154 5.04 -7.12 -3.65
N VAL A 155 4.07 -6.31 -3.23
CA VAL A 155 2.71 -6.77 -2.94
C VAL A 155 2.01 -7.31 -4.19
N CYS A 156 2.16 -6.63 -5.33
CA CYS A 156 1.59 -7.09 -6.59
C CYS A 156 2.20 -8.42 -7.04
N ALA A 157 3.54 -8.53 -7.01
CA ALA A 157 4.27 -9.75 -7.34
C ALA A 157 3.88 -10.91 -6.41
N ALA A 158 3.85 -10.66 -5.09
CA ALA A 158 3.39 -11.65 -4.10
C ALA A 158 1.93 -12.07 -4.36
N GLY A 159 1.06 -11.13 -4.70
CA GLY A 159 -0.33 -11.41 -5.06
C GLY A 159 -0.47 -12.25 -6.33
N GLN A 160 0.34 -11.98 -7.37
CA GLN A 160 0.38 -12.78 -8.60
C GLN A 160 0.91 -14.19 -8.32
N GLN A 161 2.02 -14.30 -7.59
CA GLN A 161 2.60 -15.58 -7.19
C GLN A 161 1.61 -16.40 -6.34
N TYR A 162 0.91 -15.75 -5.40
CA TYR A 162 -0.13 -16.40 -4.60
C TYR A 162 -1.28 -16.94 -5.48
N ARG A 163 -1.75 -16.16 -6.46
CA ARG A 163 -2.80 -16.61 -7.40
C ARG A 163 -2.35 -17.84 -8.19
N GLN A 164 -1.10 -17.87 -8.64
CA GLN A 164 -0.55 -19.03 -9.35
C GLN A 164 -0.43 -20.24 -8.43
N LEU A 165 0.10 -20.05 -7.21
CA LEU A 165 0.21 -21.11 -6.20
C LEU A 165 -1.15 -21.72 -5.84
N VAL A 166 -2.20 -20.90 -5.72
CA VAL A 166 -3.57 -21.37 -5.48
C VAL A 166 -4.08 -22.28 -6.61
N GLN A 167 -3.64 -22.07 -7.85
CA GLN A 167 -4.06 -22.91 -8.98
C GLN A 167 -3.27 -24.22 -9.06
N THR A 168 -2.01 -24.24 -8.62
CA THR A 168 -1.11 -25.40 -8.78
C THR A 168 -0.97 -26.25 -7.52
N SER A 169 -1.13 -25.65 -6.33
CA SER A 169 -1.00 -26.32 -5.04
C SER A 169 -2.37 -26.54 -4.42
N ARG A 170 -2.68 -27.82 -4.19
CA ARG A 170 -3.87 -28.24 -3.45
C ARG A 170 -3.95 -27.61 -2.06
N GLN A 171 -2.82 -27.49 -1.36
CA GLN A 171 -2.76 -26.88 -0.02
C GLN A 171 -3.02 -25.37 -0.06
N ALA A 172 -2.50 -24.66 -1.08
CA ALA A 172 -2.76 -23.23 -1.24
C ALA A 172 -4.22 -22.95 -1.63
N ALA A 173 -4.81 -23.79 -2.50
CA ALA A 173 -6.24 -23.75 -2.84
C ALA A 173 -7.12 -23.96 -1.61
N TRP A 174 -6.77 -24.97 -0.80
CA TRP A 174 -7.43 -25.25 0.47
C TRP A 174 -7.32 -24.06 1.42
N HIS A 175 -6.13 -23.53 1.65
CA HIS A 175 -5.92 -22.39 2.53
C HIS A 175 -6.78 -21.20 2.09
N LYS A 176 -6.84 -20.91 0.79
CA LYS A 176 -7.71 -19.86 0.24
C LYS A 176 -9.19 -20.11 0.55
N GLN A 177 -9.68 -21.32 0.32
CA GLN A 177 -11.07 -21.71 0.57
C GLN A 177 -11.41 -21.65 2.07
N ALA A 178 -10.52 -22.12 2.94
CA ALA A 178 -10.71 -22.19 4.38
C ALA A 178 -10.52 -20.82 5.08
N THR A 179 -9.78 -19.88 4.49
CA THR A 179 -9.56 -18.57 5.13
C THR A 179 -10.31 -17.44 4.45
N ASN A 180 -10.89 -17.66 3.27
CA ASN A 180 -11.51 -16.62 2.44
C ASN A 180 -10.59 -15.39 2.22
N ASN A 181 -9.27 -15.59 2.21
CA ASN A 181 -8.24 -14.55 2.22
C ASN A 181 -8.25 -13.61 3.46
N ASN A 182 -8.97 -13.94 4.54
CA ASN A 182 -8.94 -13.15 5.77
C ASN A 182 -7.63 -13.32 6.53
N GLU A 183 -7.30 -12.28 7.29
CA GLU A 183 -6.13 -12.13 8.18
C GLU A 183 -5.89 -13.36 9.09
N PRO A 184 -4.66 -13.52 9.64
CA PRO A 184 -4.39 -14.57 10.62
C PRO A 184 -5.42 -14.53 11.75
N LEU A 185 -5.74 -15.69 12.32
CA LEU A 185 -6.52 -15.75 13.55
C LEU A 185 -5.89 -14.78 14.53
N ARG A 186 -6.63 -13.74 14.90
CA ARG A 186 -6.41 -13.15 16.21
C ARG A 186 -6.58 -14.32 17.17
N PRO A 187 -5.59 -14.62 18.04
CA PRO A 187 -5.77 -15.65 19.03
C PRO A 187 -7.06 -15.29 19.77
N ALA A 188 -8.10 -16.09 19.58
CA ALA A 188 -9.27 -15.97 20.43
C ALA A 188 -8.72 -16.19 21.83
N GLN A 189 -8.92 -15.23 22.74
CA GLN A 189 -8.35 -15.23 24.10
C GLN A 189 -8.77 -16.44 24.97
N GLN A 190 -9.33 -17.49 24.36
CA GLN A 190 -10.01 -18.63 24.96
C GLN A 190 -9.52 -19.98 24.39
N LEU A 191 -8.46 -20.00 23.56
CA LEU A 191 -7.89 -21.24 23.01
C LEU A 191 -6.72 -21.76 23.85
N SER A 192 -6.68 -23.08 24.06
CA SER A 192 -5.46 -23.74 24.51
C SER A 192 -4.44 -23.86 23.37
N ARG A 193 -3.14 -23.91 23.72
CA ARG A 193 -2.05 -24.10 22.75
C ARG A 193 -2.26 -25.33 21.84
N ALA A 194 -2.86 -26.40 22.37
CA ALA A 194 -3.15 -27.61 21.61
C ALA A 194 -4.22 -27.38 20.52
N GLU A 195 -5.28 -26.63 20.85
CA GLU A 195 -6.35 -26.29 19.91
C GLU A 195 -5.87 -25.30 18.85
N GLU A 196 -5.00 -24.34 19.20
CA GLU A 196 -4.34 -23.44 18.24
C GLU A 196 -3.52 -24.22 17.21
N VAL A 197 -2.76 -25.22 17.65
CA VAL A 197 -1.95 -26.08 16.76
C VAL A 197 -2.83 -26.88 15.81
N VAL A 198 -3.92 -27.48 16.31
CA VAL A 198 -4.87 -28.24 15.47
C VAL A 198 -5.51 -27.32 14.44
N LEU A 199 -5.98 -26.14 14.86
CA LEU A 199 -6.60 -25.17 13.97
C LEU A 199 -5.63 -24.65 12.90
N HIS A 200 -4.38 -24.36 13.28
CA HIS A 200 -3.35 -23.94 12.35
C HIS A 200 -3.03 -25.02 11.30
N ARG A 201 -2.91 -26.29 11.73
CA ARG A 201 -2.71 -27.43 10.81
C ARG A 201 -3.87 -27.60 9.84
N LEU A 202 -5.11 -27.53 10.34
CA LEU A 202 -6.31 -27.60 9.51
C LEU A 202 -6.36 -26.47 8.48
N ARG A 203 -6.00 -25.23 8.84
CA ARG A 203 -5.96 -24.09 7.90
C ARG A 203 -4.92 -24.26 6.80
N LEU A 204 -3.79 -24.89 7.12
CA LEU A 204 -2.74 -25.20 6.15
C LEU A 204 -3.06 -26.44 5.28
N GLY A 205 -4.17 -27.14 5.55
CA GLY A 205 -4.57 -28.32 4.80
C GLY A 205 -3.81 -29.58 5.19
N TYR A 206 -3.19 -29.60 6.37
CA TYR A 206 -2.70 -30.83 6.97
C TYR A 206 -3.87 -31.56 7.62
N GLY A 207 -4.02 -32.84 7.28
CA GLY A 207 -4.96 -33.74 7.94
C GLY A 207 -4.54 -34.09 9.37
N SER A 208 -5.36 -34.88 10.06
CA SER A 208 -4.94 -35.50 11.32
C SER A 208 -3.73 -36.43 11.12
N LEU A 209 -3.07 -36.81 12.21
CA LEU A 209 -2.00 -37.81 12.19
C LEU A 209 -2.44 -39.18 11.62
N GLU A 210 -3.75 -39.42 11.55
CA GLU A 210 -4.35 -40.62 10.95
C GLU A 210 -4.57 -40.44 9.44
N GLU A 211 -4.95 -39.25 8.97
CA GLU A 211 -5.08 -38.93 7.55
C GLU A 211 -3.72 -38.82 6.84
N LEU A 212 -2.64 -38.53 7.58
CA LEU A 212 -1.26 -38.47 7.08
C LEU A 212 -0.55 -39.83 7.05
N ARG A 213 -1.15 -40.89 7.60
CA ARG A 213 -0.59 -42.24 7.58
C ARG A 213 -0.97 -42.90 6.25
N ASP A 214 0.02 -43.31 5.46
CA ASP A 214 -0.19 -44.07 4.21
C ASP A 214 -1.04 -45.31 4.51
N GLY A 215 -2.32 -45.27 4.12
CA GLY A 215 -3.30 -46.29 4.50
C GLY A 215 -4.69 -45.76 4.86
N PHE A 216 -4.94 -44.44 4.78
CA PHE A 216 -6.29 -43.92 4.95
C PHE A 216 -7.19 -44.33 3.78
N VAL A 217 -8.01 -45.37 3.99
CA VAL A 217 -9.07 -45.80 3.07
C VAL A 217 -10.27 -44.89 3.26
N GLU A 218 -10.89 -44.43 2.15
CA GLU A 218 -12.11 -43.61 2.18
C GLU A 218 -13.13 -44.22 3.14
N ARG A 219 -13.58 -43.43 4.14
CA ARG A 219 -14.52 -43.90 5.15
C ARG A 219 -15.91 -43.30 4.92
N PRO A 220 -16.98 -44.10 5.07
CA PRO A 220 -18.31 -43.54 5.18
C PRO A 220 -18.38 -42.64 6.41
N CYS A 221 -18.98 -41.46 6.23
CA CYS A 221 -19.29 -40.58 7.34
C CYS A 221 -20.28 -41.29 8.28
N GLU A 222 -20.05 -41.19 9.59
CA GLU A 222 -20.89 -41.87 10.59
C GLU A 222 -22.23 -41.14 10.81
N HIS A 223 -22.37 -39.93 10.26
CA HIS A 223 -23.51 -39.06 10.48
C HIS A 223 -24.25 -38.68 9.20
N CYS A 224 -23.73 -39.05 8.02
CA CYS A 224 -24.40 -38.81 6.75
C CYS A 224 -24.00 -39.86 5.71
N PRO A 225 -24.77 -40.04 4.63
CA PRO A 225 -24.52 -41.09 3.64
C PRO A 225 -23.33 -40.81 2.70
N HIS A 226 -22.46 -39.84 3.02
CA HIS A 226 -21.34 -39.46 2.18
C HIS A 226 -20.07 -40.22 2.56
N ILE A 227 -19.37 -40.76 1.57
CA ILE A 227 -18.02 -41.31 1.74
C ILE A 227 -17.04 -40.18 1.54
N ALA A 228 -16.28 -39.85 2.59
CA ALA A 228 -15.37 -38.71 2.56
C ALA A 228 -13.91 -39.21 2.46
N PRO A 229 -13.17 -38.81 1.41
CA PRO A 229 -11.74 -39.08 1.33
C PRO A 229 -10.96 -38.29 2.41
N HIS A 230 -11.57 -37.21 2.92
CA HIS A 230 -11.05 -36.39 4.02
C HIS A 230 -12.16 -36.14 5.05
N PRO A 231 -12.35 -37.05 6.01
CA PRO A 231 -13.44 -36.97 6.97
C PRO A 231 -13.45 -35.66 7.76
N LEU A 232 -12.28 -35.14 8.15
CA LEU A 232 -12.20 -33.88 8.89
C LEU A 232 -12.65 -32.68 8.06
N THR A 233 -12.23 -32.63 6.79
CA THR A 233 -12.70 -31.61 5.85
C THR A 233 -14.21 -31.69 5.65
N HIS A 234 -14.74 -32.91 5.53
CA HIS A 234 -16.17 -33.13 5.41
C HIS A 234 -16.94 -32.61 6.63
N TYR A 235 -16.54 -32.97 7.85
CA TYR A 235 -17.20 -32.48 9.07
C TYR A 235 -17.13 -30.96 9.22
N LEU A 236 -15.99 -30.35 8.86
CA LEU A 236 -15.76 -28.92 9.04
C LEU A 236 -16.39 -28.03 7.97
N LEU A 237 -16.63 -28.52 6.75
CA LEU A 237 -17.08 -27.68 5.64
C LEU A 237 -18.37 -28.14 4.95
N SER A 238 -18.70 -29.43 4.93
CA SER A 238 -19.74 -29.95 4.03
C SER A 238 -20.72 -30.95 4.64
N CYS A 239 -20.46 -31.49 5.83
CA CYS A 239 -21.33 -32.49 6.47
C CYS A 239 -22.65 -31.88 6.94
N PRO A 240 -23.83 -32.36 6.49
CA PRO A 240 -25.12 -31.82 6.91
C PRO A 240 -25.37 -31.95 8.43
N ALA A 241 -24.85 -33.02 9.05
CA ALA A 241 -25.02 -33.27 10.47
C ALA A 241 -24.37 -32.18 11.36
N THR A 242 -23.38 -31.48 10.82
CA THR A 242 -22.59 -30.48 11.55
C THR A 242 -22.90 -29.05 11.12
N GLU A 243 -23.88 -28.87 10.22
CA GLU A 243 -24.31 -27.58 9.68
C GLU A 243 -24.73 -26.60 10.78
N ARG A 244 -25.52 -27.06 11.75
CA ARG A 244 -25.97 -26.22 12.89
C ARG A 244 -24.81 -25.74 13.77
N LEU A 245 -23.72 -26.51 13.86
CA LEU A 245 -22.53 -26.12 14.62
C LEU A 245 -21.72 -25.07 13.84
N ARG A 246 -21.59 -25.23 12.52
CA ARG A 246 -20.94 -24.25 11.63
C ARG A 246 -21.65 -22.90 11.63
N GLN A 247 -22.98 -22.89 11.55
CA GLN A 247 -23.78 -21.66 11.54
C GLN A 247 -23.65 -20.84 12.84
N ARG A 248 -23.46 -21.50 13.99
CA ARG A 248 -23.29 -20.82 15.29
C ARG A 248 -21.91 -20.22 15.51
N VAL A 249 -20.91 -20.71 14.78
CA VAL A 249 -19.49 -20.39 14.96
C VAL A 249 -18.98 -19.41 13.89
N GLY A 250 -19.76 -19.20 12.83
CA GLY A 250 -19.33 -18.44 11.65
C GLY A 250 -18.34 -19.27 10.80
N PRO A 251 -18.04 -18.86 9.57
CA PRO A 251 -17.28 -19.66 8.60
C PRO A 251 -15.77 -19.71 8.89
N LEU A 252 -15.38 -20.07 10.13
CA LEU A 252 -14.02 -20.35 10.65
C LEU A 252 -13.40 -19.27 11.56
N GLU A 253 -14.17 -18.27 11.99
CA GLU A 253 -13.73 -17.29 13.00
C GLU A 253 -13.74 -17.87 14.44
N ASN A 254 -14.66 -18.79 14.76
CA ASN A 254 -14.65 -19.52 16.04
C ASN A 254 -14.36 -21.02 15.88
N ALA A 255 -13.49 -21.40 14.94
CA ALA A 255 -13.14 -22.81 14.70
C ALA A 255 -12.60 -23.54 15.96
N ALA A 256 -12.08 -22.78 16.92
CA ALA A 256 -11.88 -23.13 18.33
C ALA A 256 -13.06 -23.87 18.98
N ALA A 257 -14.23 -23.22 18.97
CA ALA A 257 -15.45 -23.74 19.55
C ALA A 257 -15.99 -24.93 18.75
N LEU A 258 -15.73 -25.00 17.44
CA LEU A 258 -16.02 -26.19 16.62
C LEU A 258 -15.16 -27.36 17.08
N VAL A 259 -13.84 -27.23 17.20
CA VAL A 259 -12.94 -28.33 17.62
C VAL A 259 -13.32 -28.86 19.01
N GLY A 260 -13.57 -27.99 19.99
CA GLY A 260 -14.01 -28.39 21.33
C GLY A 260 -15.41 -29.02 21.38
N GLN A 261 -16.35 -28.59 20.53
CA GLN A 261 -17.66 -29.23 20.40
C GLN A 261 -17.60 -30.56 19.63
N PHE A 262 -16.71 -30.67 18.65
CA PHE A 262 -16.46 -31.91 17.91
C PHE A 262 -15.80 -32.98 18.77
N GLN A 263 -14.84 -32.62 19.63
CA GLN A 263 -14.24 -33.54 20.60
C GLN A 263 -15.27 -34.18 21.55
N LYS A 264 -16.37 -33.48 21.84
CA LYS A 264 -17.44 -33.97 22.74
C LYS A 264 -18.50 -34.80 22.03
N ASN A 265 -18.69 -34.63 20.72
CA ASN A 265 -19.79 -35.21 19.97
C ASN A 265 -19.37 -36.21 18.87
N LEU A 266 -18.07 -36.34 18.58
CA LEU A 266 -17.56 -37.33 17.63
C LEU A 266 -17.23 -38.67 18.31
N PRO A 267 -17.23 -39.78 17.55
CA PRO A 267 -16.87 -41.11 18.03
C PRO A 267 -15.50 -41.15 18.69
N SER A 268 -15.32 -42.04 19.68
CA SER A 268 -14.09 -42.14 20.48
C SER A 268 -12.81 -42.41 19.66
N CYS A 269 -12.94 -42.97 18.45
CA CYS A 269 -11.83 -43.20 17.52
C CYS A 269 -11.28 -41.92 16.89
N TRP A 270 -11.98 -40.78 16.98
CA TRP A 270 -11.57 -39.48 16.44
C TRP A 270 -11.14 -38.48 17.53
N ARG A 271 -10.86 -38.96 18.74
CA ARG A 271 -10.22 -38.13 19.78
C ARG A 271 -8.83 -37.75 19.31
N TRP A 272 -8.76 -36.60 18.67
CA TRP A 272 -7.55 -35.89 18.27
C TRP A 272 -6.44 -36.17 19.27
N CYS A 273 -5.39 -36.89 18.86
CA CYS A 273 -4.19 -37.02 19.67
C CYS A 273 -3.54 -35.64 19.79
N VAL A 274 -4.04 -34.83 20.72
CA VAL A 274 -3.21 -33.90 21.46
C VAL A 274 -2.22 -34.81 22.19
N PRO A 275 -0.90 -34.73 21.91
CA PRO A 275 0.04 -35.48 22.74
C PRO A 275 -0.22 -35.10 24.20
N PRO A 276 -0.29 -36.07 25.13
CA PRO A 276 -0.44 -35.73 26.53
C PRO A 276 0.63 -34.69 26.88
N HIS A 277 0.25 -33.66 27.63
CA HIS A 277 1.22 -32.73 28.19
C HIS A 277 2.38 -33.53 28.77
N PRO A 278 3.65 -33.17 28.48
CA PRO A 278 4.74 -33.77 29.23
C PRO A 278 4.44 -33.54 30.71
N PRO A 279 4.56 -34.57 31.56
CA PRO A 279 4.31 -34.39 32.99
C PRO A 279 5.18 -33.25 33.47
N ASP A 280 4.58 -32.32 34.23
CA ASP A 280 5.29 -31.23 34.88
C ASP A 280 6.46 -31.86 35.67
N GLU A 281 7.69 -31.64 35.18
CA GLU A 281 8.88 -31.92 35.96
C GLU A 281 8.92 -30.86 37.07
N HIS A 282 8.71 -31.34 38.30
CA HIS A 282 8.92 -30.62 39.55
C HIS A 282 10.35 -30.13 39.70
#